data_AF-A0A3D8I2U0-F1
#
_entry.id   AF-A0A3D8I2U0-F1
#
_cell.length_a   1.000
_cell.length_b   1.000
_cell.length_c   1.000
_cell.angle_alpha   90.00
_cell.angle_beta   90.00
_cell.angle_gamma   90.00
#
_symmetry.space_group_name_H-M   'P 1'
#
loop_
_entity.id
_entity.type
_entity.pdbx_description
1 polymer ?
#
loop_
_entity_poly.entity_id
_entity_poly.type
_entity_poly.pdbx_seq_one_letter_code
_entity_poly.pdbx_strand_id
1 'polypeptide(L)'
;MAVECKVICGNKEATIKIKRPSFKSVRKAYREINSKDIATRYEMVSKALLKAHQSGLSGYQNTCALQVSYALNKSQMFIEQYLAREVKKQPQGIEDNSIALGDDGHNYIIIIRVETLNKFLMLQNVWGNADESYNPKRMQTKQENINFYNNEFSKFSKNGVVAMIISGWSDASGHITLWDGEEKEFLDNSNYLMQLDCIVKELYFWELK
;
A
#
# COMPACT_ATOMS: atom_id res chain seq x y z
N MET A 1 7.00 -4.71 15.04
CA MET A 1 6.40 -5.12 16.32
C MET A 1 5.06 -4.43 16.46
N ALA A 2 3.97 -5.19 16.55
CA ALA A 2 2.65 -4.63 16.88
C ALA A 2 2.73 -3.96 18.25
N VAL A 3 2.14 -2.76 18.40
CA VAL A 3 2.06 -2.13 19.72
C VAL A 3 1.15 -2.99 20.60
N GLU A 4 1.68 -3.50 21.70
CA GLU A 4 0.91 -4.31 22.64
C GLU A 4 0.50 -3.43 23.83
N CYS A 5 -0.78 -3.11 23.90
CA CYS A 5 -1.35 -2.40 25.05
C CYS A 5 -1.87 -3.44 26.03
N LYS A 6 -1.23 -3.53 27.19
CA LYS A 6 -1.72 -4.34 28.31
C LYS A 6 -2.66 -3.49 29.17
N VAL A 7 -3.91 -3.93 29.29
CA VAL A 7 -4.94 -3.29 30.12
C VAL A 7 -5.22 -4.19 31.31
N ILE A 8 -5.12 -3.63 32.51
CA ILE A 8 -5.36 -4.33 33.78
C ILE A 8 -6.52 -3.65 34.49
N CYS A 9 -7.53 -4.43 34.89
CA CYS A 9 -8.66 -3.95 35.69
C CYS A 9 -8.96 -4.96 36.80
N GLY A 10 -8.57 -4.62 38.03
CA GLY A 10 -8.61 -5.55 39.16
C GLY A 10 -7.73 -6.77 38.91
N ASN A 11 -8.33 -7.97 38.95
CA ASN A 11 -7.68 -9.24 38.66
C ASN A 11 -7.80 -9.69 37.19
N LYS A 12 -8.33 -8.83 36.31
CA LYS A 12 -8.46 -9.12 34.87
C LYS A 12 -7.37 -8.43 34.08
N GLU A 13 -6.82 -9.16 33.13
CA GLU A 13 -5.82 -8.66 32.18
C GLU A 13 -6.31 -8.90 30.75
N ALA A 14 -6.10 -7.90 29.89
CA ALA A 14 -6.29 -8.01 28.44
C ALA A 14 -5.09 -7.41 27.71
N THR A 15 -4.63 -8.06 26.66
CA THR A 15 -3.59 -7.54 25.77
C THR A 15 -4.20 -7.19 24.41
N ILE A 16 -4.09 -5.93 24.02
CA ILE A 16 -4.56 -5.43 22.72
C ILE A 16 -3.33 -5.31 21.81
N LYS A 17 -3.29 -6.07 20.71
CA LYS A 17 -2.25 -5.94 19.69
C LYS A 17 -2.73 -5.01 18.58
N ILE A 18 -2.12 -3.84 18.47
CA ILE A 18 -2.38 -2.89 17.39
C ILE A 18 -1.53 -3.32 16.19
N LYS A 19 -2.19 -3.93 15.19
CA LYS A 19 -1.51 -4.48 14.01
C LYS A 19 -1.35 -3.48 12.85
N ARG A 20 -2.18 -2.45 12.80
CA ARG A 20 -2.25 -1.50 11.67
C ARG A 20 -2.19 -0.06 12.18
N PRO A 21 -1.55 0.86 11.44
CA PRO A 21 -1.47 2.27 11.80
C PRO A 21 -2.85 2.95 11.69
N SER A 22 -2.96 4.15 12.25
CA SER A 22 -4.19 4.93 12.10
C SER A 22 -4.35 5.46 10.68
N PHE A 23 -5.57 5.42 10.14
CA PHE A 23 -5.87 5.98 8.83
C PHE A 23 -5.55 7.46 8.77
N LYS A 24 -5.84 8.21 9.84
CA LYS A 24 -5.55 9.65 9.92
C LYS A 24 -4.07 9.96 9.68
N SER A 25 -3.16 9.18 10.28
CA SER A 25 -1.72 9.37 10.10
C SER A 25 -1.30 8.98 8.68
N VAL A 26 -1.77 7.83 8.20
CA VAL A 26 -1.42 7.32 6.87
C VAL A 26 -1.94 8.24 5.77
N ARG A 27 -3.20 8.69 5.85
CA ARG A 27 -3.84 9.66 4.95
C ARG A 27 -3.03 10.96 4.87
N LYS A 28 -2.63 11.52 6.01
CA LYS A 28 -1.86 12.76 6.06
C LYS A 28 -0.53 12.62 5.32
N ALA A 29 0.25 11.60 5.65
CA ALA A 29 1.55 11.37 5.02
C ALA A 29 1.43 10.99 3.53
N TYR A 30 0.41 10.22 3.16
CA TYR A 30 0.16 9.85 1.77
C TYR A 30 -0.20 11.06 0.91
N ARG A 31 -1.10 11.94 1.39
CA ARG A 31 -1.44 13.18 0.67
C ARG A 31 -0.22 14.09 0.49
N GLU A 32 0.66 14.16 1.50
CA GLU A 32 1.90 14.95 1.44
C GLU A 32 2.83 14.51 0.31
N ILE A 33 3.07 13.20 0.16
CA ILE A 33 3.96 12.67 -0.89
C ILE A 33 3.25 12.60 -2.25
N ASN A 34 1.96 12.29 -2.29
CA ASN A 34 1.19 12.19 -3.53
C ASN A 34 1.08 13.54 -4.24
N SER A 35 1.02 14.66 -3.49
CA SER A 35 0.94 16.01 -4.07
C SER A 35 2.24 16.49 -4.73
N LYS A 36 3.29 15.67 -4.77
CA LYS A 36 4.60 16.01 -5.35
C LYS A 36 4.82 15.30 -6.67
N ASP A 37 5.66 15.89 -7.53
CA ASP A 37 6.17 15.21 -8.72
C ASP A 37 7.12 14.05 -8.35
N ILE A 38 7.41 13.18 -9.33
CA ILE A 38 8.19 11.95 -9.10
C ILE A 38 9.58 12.25 -8.52
N ALA A 39 10.28 13.26 -9.02
CA ALA A 39 11.63 13.59 -8.54
C ALA A 39 11.57 14.06 -7.08
N THR A 40 10.66 14.97 -6.76
CA THR A 40 10.44 15.44 -5.39
C THR A 40 10.04 14.30 -4.45
N ARG A 41 9.25 13.32 -4.89
CA ARG A 41 8.91 12.13 -4.08
C ARG A 41 10.15 11.34 -3.67
N TYR A 42 11.10 11.14 -4.58
CA TYR A 42 12.36 10.48 -4.24
C TYR A 42 13.23 11.35 -3.35
N GLU A 43 13.30 12.66 -3.58
CA GLU A 43 14.06 13.57 -2.73
C GLU A 43 13.58 13.57 -1.28
N MET A 44 12.26 13.51 -1.05
CA MET A 44 11.66 13.39 0.27
C MET A 44 12.12 12.14 1.04
N VAL A 45 12.55 11.09 0.33
CA VAL A 45 12.96 9.81 0.91
C VAL A 45 14.49 9.70 0.98
N SER A 46 15.18 9.96 -0.13
CA SER A 46 16.64 9.93 -0.19
C SER A 46 17.20 10.62 -1.41
N LYS A 47 18.27 11.40 -1.21
CA LYS A 47 19.07 11.96 -2.31
C LYS A 47 19.69 10.89 -3.21
N ALA A 48 20.01 9.71 -2.66
CA ALA A 48 20.54 8.59 -3.44
C ALA A 48 19.47 8.02 -4.38
N LEU A 49 18.22 7.93 -3.92
CA LEU A 49 17.09 7.48 -4.73
C LEU A 49 16.73 8.49 -5.82
N LEU A 50 16.80 9.78 -5.53
CA LEU A 50 16.63 10.82 -6.54
C LEU A 50 17.66 10.65 -7.68
N LYS A 51 18.94 10.42 -7.34
CA LYS A 51 19.99 10.17 -8.33
C LYS A 51 19.72 8.89 -9.15
N ALA A 52 19.25 7.82 -8.50
CA ALA A 52 18.89 6.59 -9.19
C ALA A 52 17.73 6.81 -10.18
N HIS A 53 16.70 7.57 -9.80
CA HIS A 53 15.64 7.99 -10.72
C HIS A 53 16.18 8.82 -11.89
N GLN A 54 17.03 9.81 -11.62
CA GLN A 54 17.64 10.68 -12.63
C GLN A 54 18.56 9.94 -13.61
N SER A 55 19.13 8.80 -13.21
CA SER A 55 19.92 7.95 -14.12
C SER A 55 19.09 7.22 -15.20
N GLY A 56 17.76 7.35 -15.18
CA GLY A 56 16.88 6.80 -16.21
C GLY A 56 16.58 5.31 -16.06
N LEU A 57 16.81 4.73 -14.88
CA LEU A 57 16.44 3.34 -14.60
C LEU A 57 14.91 3.21 -14.63
N SER A 58 14.39 2.38 -15.55
CA SER A 58 12.95 2.24 -15.81
C SER A 58 12.12 1.88 -14.56
N GLY A 59 12.70 1.14 -13.61
CA GLY A 59 12.05 0.78 -12.35
C GLY A 59 11.66 1.95 -11.46
N TYR A 60 12.18 3.17 -11.71
CA TYR A 60 11.94 4.33 -10.85
C TYR A 60 10.82 5.25 -11.35
N GLN A 61 10.09 4.87 -12.40
CA GLN A 61 9.01 5.70 -12.96
C GLN A 61 7.70 5.58 -12.16
N ASN A 62 7.36 4.37 -11.70
CA ASN A 62 6.16 4.14 -10.91
C ASN A 62 6.47 4.27 -9.41
N THR A 63 5.85 5.25 -8.75
CA THR A 63 6.08 5.56 -7.34
C THR A 63 4.94 5.12 -6.41
N CYS A 64 3.98 4.29 -6.86
CA CYS A 64 2.86 3.87 -5.99
C CYS A 64 3.37 3.17 -4.71
N ALA A 65 4.38 2.31 -4.87
CA ALA A 65 5.07 1.62 -3.79
C ALA A 65 5.74 2.56 -2.79
N LEU A 66 6.44 3.56 -3.33
CA LEU A 66 7.19 4.54 -2.55
C LEU A 66 6.21 5.38 -1.71
N GLN A 67 5.10 5.79 -2.30
CA GLN A 67 4.10 6.63 -1.63
C GLN A 67 3.45 5.90 -0.44
N VAL A 68 3.05 4.63 -0.62
CA VAL A 68 2.49 3.86 0.50
C VAL A 68 3.55 3.54 1.55
N SER A 69 4.76 3.11 1.15
CA SER A 69 5.84 2.84 2.12
C SER A 69 6.23 4.08 2.92
N TYR A 70 6.28 5.25 2.29
CA TYR A 70 6.42 6.54 2.98
C TYR A 70 5.32 6.78 4.00
N ALA A 71 4.06 6.64 3.59
CA ALA A 71 2.92 6.86 4.47
C ALA A 71 2.91 5.91 5.69
N LEU A 72 3.34 4.67 5.51
CA LEU A 72 3.47 3.67 6.59
C LEU A 72 4.61 4.01 7.53
N ASN A 73 5.80 4.32 7.01
CA ASN A 73 6.95 4.73 7.82
C ASN A 73 6.63 5.97 8.67
N LYS A 74 6.01 7.01 8.07
CA LYS A 74 5.58 8.21 8.81
C LYS A 74 4.46 7.94 9.83
N SER A 75 3.79 6.80 9.72
CA SER A 75 2.75 6.33 10.65
C SER A 75 3.25 5.26 11.62
N GLN A 76 4.57 5.16 11.82
CA GLN A 76 5.24 4.25 12.75
C GLN A 76 5.08 2.75 12.41
N MET A 77 4.62 2.43 11.20
CA MET A 77 4.65 1.07 10.67
C MET A 77 5.89 0.92 9.77
N PHE A 78 7.04 0.76 10.41
CA PHE A 78 8.32 0.78 9.71
C PHE A 78 8.55 -0.47 8.86
N ILE A 79 8.87 -0.29 7.58
CA ILE A 79 8.99 -1.39 6.61
C ILE A 79 10.06 -2.40 7.02
N GLU A 80 11.18 -1.98 7.60
CA GLU A 80 12.28 -2.86 7.99
C GLU A 80 11.90 -3.91 9.04
N GLN A 81 10.81 -3.70 9.77
CA GLN A 81 10.29 -4.68 10.73
C GLN A 81 9.63 -5.87 10.05
N TYR A 82 9.36 -5.77 8.74
CA TYR A 82 8.58 -6.73 7.96
C TYR A 82 9.33 -7.21 6.73
N LEU A 83 10.10 -6.32 6.09
CA LEU A 83 10.93 -6.62 4.93
C LEU A 83 12.34 -6.10 5.13
N ALA A 84 13.27 -7.04 5.21
CA ALA A 84 14.69 -6.74 5.18
C ALA A 84 15.10 -6.26 3.77
N ARG A 85 16.05 -5.32 3.73
CA ARG A 85 16.71 -4.92 2.49
C ARG A 85 17.55 -6.05 1.89
N GLU A 86 18.16 -6.86 2.74
CA GLU A 86 18.91 -8.03 2.30
C GLU A 86 17.95 -9.15 1.87
N VAL A 87 17.97 -9.49 0.57
CA VAL A 87 17.13 -10.52 -0.03
C VAL A 87 17.14 -11.84 0.74
N LYS A 88 18.32 -12.28 1.22
CA LYS A 88 18.48 -13.53 1.98
C LYS A 88 17.75 -13.55 3.33
N LYS A 89 17.39 -12.37 3.85
CA LYS A 89 16.65 -12.18 5.10
C LYS A 89 15.16 -11.90 4.87
N GLN A 90 14.73 -11.82 3.62
CA GLN A 90 13.32 -11.61 3.28
C GLN A 90 12.52 -12.90 3.49
N PRO A 91 11.19 -12.80 3.73
CA PRO A 91 10.33 -13.97 3.81
C PRO A 91 10.39 -14.80 2.53
N GLN A 92 10.31 -16.12 2.67
CA GLN A 92 10.35 -17.04 1.54
C GLN A 92 9.29 -16.68 0.50
N GLY A 93 9.71 -16.58 -0.76
CA GLY A 93 8.87 -16.22 -1.89
C GLY A 93 8.85 -14.73 -2.22
N ILE A 94 9.38 -13.83 -1.37
CA ILE A 94 9.38 -12.37 -1.61
C ILE A 94 10.71 -11.86 -2.17
N GLU A 95 11.70 -12.74 -2.34
CA GLU A 95 13.09 -12.42 -2.64
C GLU A 95 13.24 -11.42 -3.81
N ASP A 96 13.35 -10.13 -3.51
CA ASP A 96 13.30 -9.03 -4.48
C ASP A 96 14.18 -7.86 -4.04
N ASN A 97 14.82 -7.22 -5.02
CA ASN A 97 15.68 -6.05 -4.84
C ASN A 97 14.86 -4.73 -4.87
N SER A 98 13.57 -4.79 -4.54
CA SER A 98 12.63 -3.66 -4.54
C SER A 98 12.69 -2.80 -3.28
N ILE A 99 13.62 -3.09 -2.35
CA ILE A 99 13.76 -2.37 -1.09
C ILE A 99 15.00 -1.50 -1.11
N ALA A 100 14.82 -0.22 -0.79
CA ALA A 100 15.90 0.73 -0.63
C ALA A 100 15.90 1.35 0.77
N LEU A 101 17.06 1.91 1.16
CA LEU A 101 17.21 2.63 2.42
C LEU A 101 17.01 4.13 2.18
N GLY A 102 16.13 4.74 2.96
CA GLY A 102 15.94 6.20 2.99
C GLY A 102 17.03 6.90 3.79
N ASP A 103 17.16 8.21 3.60
CA ASP A 103 18.10 9.05 4.37
C ASP A 103 17.69 9.15 5.85
N ASP A 104 16.43 8.82 6.17
CA ASP A 104 15.89 8.72 7.53
C ASP A 104 16.18 7.37 8.23
N GLY A 105 16.90 6.47 7.56
CA GLY A 105 17.28 5.16 8.10
C GLY A 105 16.21 4.08 8.01
N HIS A 106 15.06 4.37 7.40
CA HIS A 106 13.98 3.38 7.20
C HIS A 106 14.03 2.73 5.82
N ASN A 107 13.47 1.52 5.72
CA ASN A 107 13.34 0.84 4.44
C ASN A 107 12.13 1.40 3.65
N TYR A 108 12.27 1.46 2.32
CA TYR A 108 11.22 1.91 1.39
C TYR A 108 11.10 0.94 0.24
N ILE A 109 9.86 0.75 -0.23
CA ILE A 109 9.59 -0.08 -1.40
C ILE A 109 9.65 0.84 -2.62
N ILE A 110 10.60 0.61 -3.51
CA ILE A 110 10.84 1.45 -4.69
C ILE A 110 10.19 0.88 -5.96
N ILE A 111 9.97 -0.43 -6.03
CA ILE A 111 9.37 -1.12 -7.17
C ILE A 111 8.31 -2.08 -6.66
N ILE A 112 7.15 -2.10 -7.30
CA ILE A 112 6.17 -3.17 -7.11
C ILE A 112 6.09 -3.97 -8.40
N ARG A 113 6.60 -5.21 -8.36
CA ARG A 113 6.12 -6.26 -9.28
C ARG A 113 4.81 -6.78 -8.72
N VAL A 114 3.87 -7.27 -9.55
CA VAL A 114 2.63 -7.88 -9.02
C VAL A 114 2.90 -9.04 -8.08
N GLU A 115 3.96 -9.81 -8.35
CA GLU A 115 4.41 -10.86 -7.43
C GLU A 115 4.82 -10.29 -6.07
N THR A 116 5.45 -9.11 -6.05
CA THR A 116 5.82 -8.39 -4.82
C THR A 116 4.60 -7.73 -4.15
N LEU A 117 3.63 -7.21 -4.91
CA LEU A 117 2.36 -6.65 -4.39
C LEU A 117 1.53 -7.71 -3.69
N ASN A 118 1.28 -8.81 -4.40
CA ASN A 118 0.51 -9.96 -3.93
C ASN A 118 1.16 -10.56 -2.70
N LYS A 119 2.49 -10.55 -2.62
CA LYS A 119 3.14 -11.09 -1.43
C LYS A 119 3.21 -10.06 -0.31
N PHE A 120 3.67 -8.82 -0.52
CA PHE A 120 3.87 -7.82 0.54
C PHE A 120 2.58 -7.39 1.26
N LEU A 121 1.51 -7.10 0.52
CA LEU A 121 0.24 -6.67 1.14
C LEU A 121 -0.61 -7.86 1.60
N MET A 122 -0.51 -9.00 0.93
CA MET A 122 -1.17 -10.24 1.36
C MET A 122 -0.31 -11.09 2.31
N LEU A 123 0.82 -10.55 2.80
CA LEU A 123 1.58 -11.16 3.89
C LEU A 123 0.67 -11.19 5.12
N GLN A 124 0.00 -12.32 5.34
CA GLN A 124 -0.83 -12.57 6.52
C GLN A 124 -0.09 -12.25 7.83
N ASN A 125 1.23 -12.42 7.84
CA ASN A 125 2.09 -12.15 8.98
C ASN A 125 2.31 -10.64 9.26
N VAL A 126 2.03 -9.76 8.29
CA VAL A 126 2.25 -8.32 8.39
C VAL A 126 0.94 -7.57 8.65
N TRP A 127 -0.12 -7.84 7.86
CA TRP A 127 -1.39 -7.10 7.94
C TRP A 127 -2.57 -7.96 8.44
N GLY A 128 -2.37 -9.27 8.53
CA GLY A 128 -3.47 -10.24 8.53
C GLY A 128 -4.06 -10.43 7.13
N ASN A 129 -5.10 -11.24 7.04
CA ASN A 129 -5.93 -11.31 5.83
C ASN A 129 -6.49 -9.93 5.49
N ALA A 130 -6.73 -9.66 4.19
CA ALA A 130 -7.60 -8.56 3.81
C ALA A 130 -8.96 -8.75 4.48
N ASP A 131 -9.60 -7.64 4.85
CA ASP A 131 -10.84 -7.71 5.59
C ASP A 131 -12.01 -8.10 4.67
N GLU A 132 -12.96 -8.84 5.23
CA GLU A 132 -14.27 -8.99 4.59
C GLU A 132 -14.89 -7.58 4.42
N SER A 133 -15.40 -7.17 3.26
CA SER A 133 -15.95 -7.91 2.12
C SER A 133 -15.03 -8.07 0.90
N TYR A 134 -13.76 -7.65 0.96
CA TYR A 134 -12.88 -7.53 -0.22
C TYR A 134 -11.55 -8.29 -0.03
N ASN A 135 -11.64 -9.62 -0.03
CA ASN A 135 -10.47 -10.50 0.09
C ASN A 135 -10.54 -11.76 -0.81
N PRO A 136 -10.28 -11.65 -2.12
CA PRO A 136 -10.45 -10.46 -2.96
C PRO A 136 -11.87 -10.32 -3.52
N LYS A 137 -12.26 -9.10 -3.90
CA LYS A 137 -13.31 -8.88 -4.90
C LYS A 137 -12.75 -9.20 -6.29
N ARG A 138 -13.33 -10.19 -6.97
CA ARG A 138 -12.93 -10.60 -8.33
C ARG A 138 -13.85 -10.00 -9.38
N MET A 139 -13.28 -9.52 -10.47
CA MET A 139 -13.98 -8.95 -11.62
C MET A 139 -13.29 -9.40 -12.92
N GLN A 140 -14.07 -9.70 -13.96
CA GLN A 140 -13.56 -10.19 -15.24
C GLN A 140 -13.64 -9.17 -16.36
N THR A 141 -14.67 -8.33 -16.34
CA THR A 141 -14.96 -7.35 -17.39
C THR A 141 -14.93 -5.92 -16.86
N LYS A 142 -14.73 -4.96 -17.77
CA LYS A 142 -14.81 -3.53 -17.43
C LYS A 142 -16.18 -3.16 -16.87
N GLN A 143 -17.26 -3.74 -17.40
CA GLN A 143 -18.61 -3.50 -16.92
C GLN A 143 -18.80 -3.98 -15.47
N GLU A 144 -18.18 -5.10 -15.09
CA GLU A 144 -18.17 -5.56 -13.70
C GLU A 144 -17.44 -4.57 -12.78
N ASN A 145 -16.32 -3.97 -13.22
CA ASN A 145 -15.66 -2.91 -12.44
C ASN A 145 -16.59 -1.72 -12.19
N ILE A 146 -17.25 -1.24 -13.25
CA ILE A 146 -18.17 -0.10 -13.19
C ILE A 146 -19.37 -0.42 -12.28
N ASN A 147 -19.96 -1.60 -12.44
CA ASN A 147 -21.09 -2.05 -11.63
C ASN A 147 -20.69 -2.18 -10.15
N PHE A 148 -19.52 -2.75 -9.88
CA PHE A 148 -18.99 -2.85 -8.52
C PHE A 148 -18.79 -1.47 -7.89
N TYR A 149 -18.18 -0.53 -8.60
CA TYR A 149 -17.99 0.82 -8.09
C TYR A 149 -19.33 1.52 -7.80
N ASN A 150 -20.22 1.60 -8.78
CA ASN A 150 -21.47 2.35 -8.66
C ASN A 150 -22.44 1.76 -7.63
N ASN A 151 -22.50 0.43 -7.54
CA ASN A 151 -23.49 -0.23 -6.69
C ASN A 151 -22.97 -0.44 -5.26
N GLU A 152 -21.66 -0.63 -5.09
CA GLU A 152 -21.06 -1.15 -3.86
C GLU A 152 -19.93 -0.25 -3.34
N PHE A 153 -18.80 -0.16 -4.07
CA PHE A 153 -17.56 0.41 -3.53
C PHE A 153 -17.65 1.92 -3.27
N SER A 154 -18.34 2.68 -4.12
CA SER A 154 -18.57 4.13 -3.94
C SER A 154 -19.32 4.48 -2.65
N LYS A 155 -20.04 3.53 -2.05
CA LYS A 155 -20.79 3.71 -0.80
C LYS A 155 -19.99 3.24 0.41
N PHE A 156 -18.86 2.59 0.20
CA PHE A 156 -18.05 1.98 1.25
C PHE A 156 -17.50 3.05 2.19
N SER A 157 -17.82 2.96 3.49
CA SER A 157 -17.51 3.98 4.50
C SER A 157 -16.24 3.74 5.28
N LYS A 158 -15.61 2.56 5.11
CA LYS A 158 -14.36 2.25 5.78
C LYS A 158 -13.20 2.91 5.06
N ASN A 159 -12.17 3.22 5.82
CA ASN A 159 -10.93 3.78 5.32
C ASN A 159 -9.84 2.72 5.29
N GLY A 160 -8.95 2.74 4.31
CA GLY A 160 -7.93 1.69 4.28
C GLY A 160 -7.00 1.70 3.09
N VAL A 161 -6.15 0.67 3.07
CA VAL A 161 -5.29 0.36 1.93
C VAL A 161 -6.07 -0.47 0.93
N VAL A 162 -5.95 -0.11 -0.35
CA VAL A 162 -6.48 -0.88 -1.47
C VAL A 162 -5.33 -1.38 -2.33
N ALA A 163 -5.32 -2.67 -2.60
CA ALA A 163 -4.44 -3.29 -3.59
C ALA A 163 -5.27 -3.82 -4.75
N MET A 164 -4.80 -3.60 -5.96
CA MET A 164 -5.48 -3.99 -7.19
C MET A 164 -4.54 -4.76 -8.09
N ILE A 165 -5.00 -5.91 -8.60
CA ILE A 165 -4.38 -6.56 -9.76
C ILE A 165 -5.09 -6.02 -11.00
N ILE A 166 -4.33 -5.49 -11.96
CA ILE A 166 -4.85 -4.75 -13.11
C ILE A 166 -4.32 -5.37 -14.40
N SER A 167 -5.23 -5.60 -15.35
CA SER A 167 -4.94 -6.02 -16.71
C SER A 167 -5.12 -4.84 -17.67
N GLY A 168 -4.25 -4.72 -18.68
CA GLY A 168 -4.31 -3.70 -19.73
C GLY A 168 -3.16 -2.70 -19.70
N TRP A 169 -2.41 -2.62 -18.60
CA TRP A 169 -1.20 -1.81 -18.49
C TRP A 169 0.02 -2.52 -19.08
N SER A 170 0.93 -1.76 -19.69
CA SER A 170 2.17 -2.27 -20.29
C SER A 170 3.37 -2.18 -19.34
N ASP A 171 3.28 -1.36 -18.30
CA ASP A 171 4.36 -0.97 -17.39
C ASP A 171 4.16 -1.50 -15.96
N ALA A 172 2.93 -1.90 -15.61
CA ALA A 172 2.60 -2.50 -14.33
C ALA A 172 1.48 -3.54 -14.51
N SER A 173 1.34 -4.42 -13.53
CA SER A 173 0.25 -5.43 -13.51
C SER A 173 -0.68 -5.25 -12.30
N GLY A 174 -0.49 -4.17 -11.54
CA GLY A 174 -1.26 -3.87 -10.34
C GLY A 174 -0.95 -2.49 -9.79
N HIS A 175 -1.74 -2.07 -8.81
CA HIS A 175 -1.64 -0.77 -8.17
C HIS A 175 -1.98 -0.85 -6.69
N ILE A 176 -1.36 0.03 -5.90
CA ILE A 176 -1.66 0.17 -4.47
C ILE A 176 -1.93 1.64 -4.18
N THR A 177 -2.97 1.88 -3.39
CA THR A 177 -3.37 3.21 -2.98
C THR A 177 -4.18 3.15 -1.68
N LEU A 178 -4.75 4.28 -1.28
CA LEU A 178 -5.64 4.39 -0.13
C LEU A 178 -7.05 4.73 -0.60
N TRP A 179 -8.04 4.12 0.06
CA TRP A 179 -9.44 4.49 -0.06
C TRP A 179 -9.85 5.29 1.16
N ASP A 180 -10.41 6.47 0.89
CA ASP A 180 -11.02 7.34 1.87
C ASP A 180 -12.54 7.15 1.80
N GLY A 181 -13.07 6.40 2.76
CA GLY A 181 -14.50 6.12 2.88
C GLY A 181 -15.32 7.29 3.40
N GLU A 182 -14.69 8.37 3.87
CA GLU A 182 -15.38 9.63 4.19
C GLU A 182 -15.58 10.45 2.90
N GLU A 183 -14.50 10.66 2.15
CA GLU A 183 -14.51 11.44 0.89
C GLU A 183 -15.03 10.66 -0.32
N LYS A 184 -15.16 9.33 -0.20
CA LYS A 184 -15.54 8.39 -1.27
C LYS A 184 -14.60 8.41 -2.47
N GLU A 185 -13.31 8.49 -2.20
CA GLU A 185 -12.29 8.61 -3.25
C GLU A 185 -11.03 7.77 -2.98
N PHE A 186 -10.31 7.49 -4.07
CA PHE A 186 -8.93 7.03 -3.98
C PHE A 186 -8.00 8.24 -3.80
N LEU A 187 -7.06 8.15 -2.87
CA LEU A 187 -6.22 9.30 -2.50
C LEU A 187 -5.12 9.65 -3.51
N ASP A 188 -4.96 8.88 -4.59
CA ASP A 188 -4.11 9.21 -5.73
C ASP A 188 -4.89 9.88 -6.88
N ASN A 189 -6.14 10.25 -6.64
CA ASN A 189 -7.04 10.91 -7.58
C ASN A 189 -7.38 10.09 -8.83
N SER A 190 -7.16 8.77 -8.80
CA SER A 190 -7.43 7.88 -9.93
C SER A 190 -8.46 6.82 -9.57
N ASN A 191 -9.57 6.78 -10.32
CA ASN A 191 -10.56 5.73 -10.17
C ASN A 191 -10.34 4.60 -11.18
N TYR A 192 -9.48 3.66 -10.80
CA TYR A 192 -9.12 2.47 -11.59
C TYR A 192 -10.33 1.58 -11.93
N LEU A 193 -11.35 1.55 -11.08
CA LEU A 193 -12.58 0.80 -11.36
C LEU A 193 -13.41 1.43 -12.49
N MET A 194 -13.22 2.72 -12.77
CA MET A 194 -13.95 3.44 -13.83
C MET A 194 -13.12 3.73 -15.09
N GLN A 195 -11.79 3.61 -15.05
CA GLN A 195 -10.89 3.83 -16.20
C GLN A 195 -11.16 2.88 -17.37
N LEU A 196 -11.28 3.38 -18.61
CA LEU A 196 -11.69 2.55 -19.76
C LEU A 196 -10.60 1.64 -20.33
N ASP A 197 -9.33 2.00 -20.12
CA ASP A 197 -8.14 1.36 -20.70
C ASP A 197 -7.59 0.19 -19.86
N CYS A 198 -8.21 -0.11 -18.71
CA CYS A 198 -7.78 -1.18 -17.84
C CYS A 198 -8.95 -1.94 -17.19
N ILE A 199 -8.66 -3.17 -16.75
CA ILE A 199 -9.59 -4.03 -16.01
C ILE A 199 -8.94 -4.38 -14.67
N VAL A 200 -9.55 -3.95 -13.55
CA VAL A 200 -9.15 -4.44 -12.22
C VAL A 200 -9.68 -5.86 -12.09
N LYS A 201 -8.79 -6.84 -12.00
CA LYS A 201 -9.12 -8.28 -11.92
C LYS A 201 -9.40 -8.73 -10.49
N GLU A 202 -8.64 -8.19 -9.55
CA GLU A 202 -8.76 -8.47 -8.12
C GLU A 202 -8.59 -7.18 -7.34
N LEU A 203 -9.43 -6.94 -6.34
CA LEU A 203 -9.31 -5.85 -5.39
C LEU A 203 -9.30 -6.40 -3.96
N TYR A 204 -8.31 -5.96 -3.21
CA TYR A 204 -8.10 -6.30 -1.80
C TYR A 204 -8.20 -5.04 -0.94
N PHE A 205 -8.77 -5.16 0.26
CA PHE A 205 -8.92 -4.04 1.19
C PHE A 205 -8.44 -4.39 2.60
N TRP A 206 -7.69 -3.48 3.22
CA TRP A 206 -7.33 -3.54 4.63
C TRP A 206 -7.77 -2.26 5.33
N GLU A 207 -8.73 -2.40 6.24
CA GLU A 207 -9.24 -1.33 7.08
C GLU A 207 -8.13 -0.76 7.98
N LEU A 208 -8.02 0.57 7.97
CA LEU A 208 -7.23 1.36 8.88
C LEU A 208 -8.18 2.20 9.74
N LYS A 209 -7.96 2.21 11.05
CA LYS A 209 -8.84 2.88 12.03
C LYS A 209 -8.47 4.33 12.25
#